data_AF-A0A8J3H7P1-F1
#
_entry.id   AF-A0A8J3H7P1-F1
#
_cell.length_a   1.000
_cell.length_b   1.000
_cell.length_c   1.000
_cell.angle_alpha   90.00
_cell.angle_beta   90.00
_cell.angle_gamma   90.00
#
_symmetry.space_group_name_H-M   'P 1'
#
loop_
_entity.id
_entity.type
_entity.pdbx_description
1 polymer ?
#
loop_
_entity_poly.entity_id
_entity_poly.type
_entity_poly.pdbx_seq_one_letter_code
_entity_poly.pdbx_strand_id
1 'polypeptide(L)'
;MDKKQVVAAAISQIDEKGLAAFSLRELARALGVSPAVIYWHVGGAKEDLFAEISASITGALSDGLDADMPWDVRLRQVFLNYRKLVHRHPEVAPLLGAQMQSNGVANLDWVETILSALQDGGYRGDALRLAFNVLVGGLAGFVTMELAPAPGSKRGSDSGSWQTLFAERIAQIDPQVYPLTSRALPDISNRIFVLRWQNGVDVSYGDSFELLLDLLIDGLRARAPADPI
;
A
#
# COMPACT_ATOMS: atom_id res chain seq x y z
N MET A 1 22.56 -10.43 -16.28
CA MET A 1 21.26 -10.09 -15.70
C MET A 1 21.21 -10.68 -14.31
N ASP A 2 20.81 -9.93 -13.30
CA ASP A 2 20.62 -10.43 -11.95
C ASP A 2 19.16 -10.22 -11.48
N LYS A 3 18.83 -10.73 -10.29
CA LYS A 3 17.50 -10.64 -9.70
C LYS A 3 17.04 -9.18 -9.53
N LYS A 4 17.92 -8.29 -9.10
CA LYS A 4 17.61 -6.87 -8.87
C LYS A 4 17.23 -6.17 -10.18
N GLN A 5 17.94 -6.46 -11.27
CA GLN A 5 17.62 -5.93 -12.60
C GLN A 5 16.25 -6.40 -13.10
N VAL A 6 15.92 -7.68 -12.90
CA VAL A 6 14.61 -8.23 -13.28
C VAL A 6 13.48 -7.55 -12.50
N VAL A 7 13.62 -7.44 -11.17
CA VAL A 7 12.62 -6.81 -10.30
C VAL A 7 12.44 -5.32 -10.65
N ALA A 8 13.52 -4.58 -10.84
CA ALA A 8 13.44 -3.16 -11.21
C ALA A 8 12.73 -2.94 -12.56
N ALA A 9 13.01 -3.78 -13.57
CA ALA A 9 12.31 -3.72 -14.86
C ALA A 9 10.83 -4.10 -14.74
N ALA A 10 10.48 -5.05 -13.87
CA ALA A 10 9.10 -5.42 -13.62
C ALA A 10 8.32 -4.29 -12.94
N ILE A 11 8.92 -3.63 -11.93
CA ILE A 11 8.34 -2.44 -11.28
C ILE A 11 8.12 -1.33 -12.32
N SER A 12 9.11 -1.03 -13.17
CA SER A 12 8.98 -0.03 -14.24
C SER A 12 7.81 -0.34 -15.18
N GLN A 13 7.64 -1.62 -15.57
CA GLN A 13 6.50 -2.01 -16.41
C GLN A 13 5.16 -1.82 -15.69
N ILE A 14 5.09 -2.10 -14.38
CA ILE A 14 3.88 -1.91 -13.57
C ILE A 14 3.57 -0.42 -13.43
N ASP A 15 4.56 0.42 -13.14
CA ASP A 15 4.39 1.87 -13.05
C ASP A 15 3.90 2.49 -14.38
N GLU A 16 4.37 1.96 -15.51
CA GLU A 16 4.00 2.46 -16.83
C GLU A 16 2.61 2.01 -17.30
N LYS A 17 2.22 0.76 -16.99
CA LYS A 17 1.05 0.10 -17.59
C LYS A 17 -0.03 -0.29 -16.60
N GLY A 18 0.25 -0.23 -15.31
CA GLY A 18 -0.57 -0.79 -14.24
C GLY A 18 -0.37 -2.29 -14.04
N LEU A 19 -0.61 -2.75 -12.81
CA LEU A 19 -0.43 -4.17 -12.42
C LEU A 19 -1.28 -5.14 -13.28
N ALA A 20 -2.51 -4.74 -13.63
CA ALA A 20 -3.43 -5.56 -14.41
C ALA A 20 -2.94 -5.82 -15.85
N ALA A 21 -2.14 -4.90 -16.41
CA ALA A 21 -1.58 -5.01 -17.76
C ALA A 21 -0.17 -5.62 -17.77
N PHE A 22 0.38 -5.97 -16.60
CA PHE A 22 1.71 -6.57 -16.50
C PHE A 22 1.80 -7.90 -17.28
N SER A 23 2.87 -8.03 -18.08
CA SER A 23 3.11 -9.18 -18.94
C SER A 23 4.56 -9.64 -18.87
N LEU A 24 4.76 -10.90 -18.45
CA LEU A 24 6.09 -11.53 -18.39
C LEU A 24 6.76 -11.62 -19.77
N ARG A 25 5.97 -11.82 -20.83
CA ARG A 25 6.50 -11.87 -22.20
C ARG A 25 7.05 -10.51 -22.64
N GLU A 26 6.36 -9.44 -22.27
CA GLU A 26 6.84 -8.09 -22.57
C GLU A 26 8.06 -7.72 -21.73
N LEU A 27 8.10 -8.13 -20.46
CA LEU A 27 9.27 -7.99 -19.59
C LEU A 27 10.49 -8.71 -20.20
N ALA A 28 10.33 -9.96 -20.61
CA ALA A 28 11.38 -10.76 -21.24
C ALA A 28 11.92 -10.08 -22.52
N ARG A 29 11.01 -9.57 -23.37
CA ARG A 29 11.37 -8.82 -24.57
C ARG A 29 12.13 -7.53 -24.23
N ALA A 30 11.70 -6.78 -23.22
CA ALA A 30 12.36 -5.55 -22.79
C ALA A 30 13.77 -5.81 -22.23
N LEU A 31 13.96 -6.95 -21.56
CA LEU A 31 15.25 -7.39 -21.02
C LEU A 31 16.12 -8.14 -22.04
N GLY A 32 15.63 -8.42 -23.25
CA GLY A 32 16.37 -9.14 -24.28
C GLY A 32 16.62 -10.63 -23.97
N VAL A 33 15.77 -11.24 -23.14
CA VAL A 33 15.91 -12.63 -22.66
C VAL A 33 14.65 -13.46 -22.91
N SER A 34 14.71 -14.77 -22.69
CA SER A 34 13.51 -15.61 -22.66
C SER A 34 12.85 -15.57 -21.26
N PRO A 35 11.53 -15.82 -21.15
CA PRO A 35 10.85 -15.93 -19.85
C PRO A 35 11.49 -16.95 -18.89
N ALA A 36 12.09 -18.02 -19.43
CA ALA A 36 12.77 -19.03 -18.63
C ALA A 36 13.99 -18.46 -17.88
N VAL A 37 14.71 -17.49 -18.47
CA VAL A 37 15.83 -16.81 -17.79
C VAL A 37 15.32 -15.95 -16.65
N ILE A 38 14.17 -15.28 -16.81
CA ILE A 38 13.56 -14.53 -15.71
C ILE A 38 13.22 -15.47 -14.55
N TYR A 39 12.53 -16.58 -14.81
CA TYR A 39 12.18 -17.54 -13.77
C TYR A 39 13.39 -18.16 -13.07
N TRP A 40 14.50 -18.36 -13.78
CA TRP A 40 15.75 -18.80 -13.17
C TRP A 40 16.26 -17.83 -12.08
N HIS A 41 15.99 -16.53 -12.22
CA HIS A 41 16.42 -15.51 -11.26
C HIS A 41 15.45 -15.28 -10.09
N VAL A 42 14.14 -15.42 -10.31
CA VAL A 42 13.11 -14.97 -9.36
C VAL A 42 12.25 -16.08 -8.78
N GLY A 43 12.31 -17.30 -9.35
CA GLY A 43 11.43 -18.41 -9.00
C GLY A 43 10.61 -18.87 -10.20
N GLY A 44 10.12 -20.10 -10.13
CA GLY A 44 9.53 -20.83 -11.27
C GLY A 44 8.19 -20.29 -11.76
N ALA A 45 7.58 -19.34 -11.05
CA ALA A 45 6.26 -18.80 -11.35
C ALA A 45 6.21 -17.27 -11.31
N LYS A 46 5.12 -16.70 -11.85
CA LYS A 46 4.89 -15.25 -11.87
C LYS A 46 4.72 -14.70 -10.45
N GLU A 47 4.13 -15.51 -9.58
CA GLU A 47 3.91 -15.22 -8.17
C GLU A 47 5.23 -15.02 -7.43
N ASP A 48 6.29 -15.75 -7.80
CA ASP A 48 7.61 -15.58 -7.20
C ASP A 48 8.23 -14.22 -7.58
N LEU A 49 8.08 -13.78 -8.83
CA LEU A 49 8.45 -12.42 -9.25
C LEU A 49 7.70 -11.36 -8.44
N PHE A 50 6.41 -11.57 -8.19
CA PHE A 50 5.57 -10.67 -7.42
C PHE A 50 5.95 -10.64 -5.93
N ALA A 51 6.38 -11.77 -5.38
CA ALA A 51 6.98 -11.84 -4.05
C ALA A 51 8.28 -11.04 -3.99
N GLU A 52 9.15 -11.17 -5.00
CA GLU A 52 10.41 -10.42 -5.08
C GLU A 52 10.20 -8.91 -5.27
N ILE A 53 9.19 -8.47 -6.02
CA ILE A 53 8.79 -7.06 -6.10
C ILE A 53 8.35 -6.56 -4.72
N SER A 54 7.52 -7.35 -4.02
CA SER A 54 7.03 -7.00 -2.70
C SER A 54 8.18 -6.87 -1.69
N ALA A 55 9.08 -7.85 -1.67
CA ALA A 55 10.30 -7.84 -0.85
C ALA A 55 11.23 -6.66 -1.17
N SER A 56 11.37 -6.27 -2.44
CA SER A 56 12.19 -5.12 -2.82
C SER A 56 11.64 -3.80 -2.28
N ILE A 57 10.31 -3.66 -2.18
CA ILE A 57 9.67 -2.46 -1.64
C ILE A 57 9.67 -2.51 -0.11
N THR A 58 9.28 -3.64 0.49
CA THR A 58 9.18 -3.77 1.95
C THR A 58 10.53 -3.85 2.66
N GLY A 59 11.61 -4.20 1.95
CA GLY A 59 12.96 -4.26 2.51
C GLY A 59 13.51 -2.92 3.02
N ALA A 60 12.94 -1.79 2.58
CA ALA A 60 13.32 -0.45 3.04
C ALA A 60 12.41 0.08 4.17
N LEU A 61 11.51 -0.74 4.72
CA LEU A 61 10.60 -0.30 5.79
C LEU A 61 11.32 0.03 7.09
N SER A 62 12.43 -0.67 7.35
CA SER A 62 13.22 -0.52 8.56
C SER A 62 14.31 0.54 8.42
N ASP A 63 14.41 1.21 7.27
CA ASP A 63 15.39 2.27 7.03
C ASP A 63 15.22 3.41 8.04
N GLY A 64 16.31 3.73 8.73
CA GLY A 64 16.36 4.81 9.71
C GLY A 64 15.71 4.47 11.06
N LEU A 65 15.32 3.22 11.31
CA LEU A 65 14.92 2.76 12.64
C LEU A 65 16.15 2.41 13.47
N ASP A 66 16.14 2.82 14.73
CA ASP A 66 17.10 2.40 15.75
C ASP A 66 16.38 1.53 16.77
N ALA A 67 17.08 0.54 17.32
CA ALA A 67 16.56 -0.37 18.33
C ALA A 67 16.26 0.34 19.66
N ASP A 68 16.92 1.47 19.93
CA ASP A 68 16.68 2.30 21.12
C ASP A 68 15.39 3.14 21.05
N MET A 69 14.78 3.25 19.87
CA MET A 69 13.54 3.99 19.69
C MET A 69 12.39 3.31 20.47
N PRO A 70 11.51 4.12 21.11
CA PRO A 70 10.28 3.61 21.68
C PRO A 70 9.49 2.77 20.65
N TRP A 71 8.92 1.66 21.10
CA TRP A 71 8.32 0.66 20.21
C TRP A 71 7.21 1.23 19.33
N ASP A 72 6.41 2.12 19.89
CA ASP A 72 5.31 2.85 19.27
C ASP A 72 5.81 3.85 18.21
N VAL A 73 6.93 4.52 18.47
CA VAL A 73 7.62 5.39 17.52
C VAL A 73 8.18 4.57 16.35
N ARG A 74 8.77 3.39 16.61
CA ARG A 74 9.22 2.48 15.54
C ARG A 74 8.06 2.04 14.65
N LEU A 75 6.95 1.60 15.25
CA LEU A 75 5.76 1.23 14.49
C LEU A 75 5.22 2.40 13.67
N ARG A 76 5.17 3.61 14.23
CA ARG A 76 4.79 4.82 13.49
C ARG A 76 5.67 5.00 12.26
N GLN A 77 6.99 4.93 12.44
CA GLN A 77 7.95 5.17 11.38
C GLN A 77 7.90 4.10 10.28
N VAL A 78 7.68 2.82 10.63
CA VAL A 78 7.44 1.74 9.64
C VAL A 78 6.27 2.10 8.71
N PHE A 79 5.19 2.64 9.27
CA PHE A 79 3.96 2.93 8.52
C PHE A 79 4.12 4.14 7.61
N LEU A 80 4.84 5.16 8.10
CA LEU A 80 5.24 6.32 7.30
C LEU A 80 6.17 5.91 6.15
N ASN A 81 7.16 5.04 6.43
CA ASN A 81 8.07 4.49 5.43
C ASN A 81 7.29 3.70 4.36
N TYR A 82 6.34 2.85 4.78
CA TYR A 82 5.50 2.10 3.84
C TYR A 82 4.73 3.03 2.91
N ARG A 83 3.97 3.98 3.45
CA ARG A 83 3.19 4.91 2.61
C ARG A 83 4.11 5.64 1.63
N LYS A 84 5.25 6.16 2.11
CA LYS A 84 6.24 6.83 1.26
C LYS A 84 6.78 5.93 0.15
N LEU A 85 7.05 4.66 0.43
CA LEU A 85 7.58 3.69 -0.53
C LEU A 85 6.53 3.32 -1.58
N VAL A 86 5.28 3.08 -1.18
CA VAL A 86 4.21 2.77 -2.14
C VAL A 86 3.85 3.98 -3.00
N HIS A 87 3.92 5.20 -2.47
CA HIS A 87 3.74 6.44 -3.27
C HIS A 87 4.81 6.62 -4.35
N ARG A 88 5.99 5.99 -4.25
CA ARG A 88 7.00 5.98 -5.34
C ARG A 88 6.58 5.08 -6.50
N HIS A 89 5.74 4.09 -6.25
CA HIS A 89 5.27 3.10 -7.21
C HIS A 89 3.76 2.86 -7.07
N PRO A 90 2.89 3.86 -7.30
CA PRO A 90 1.47 3.76 -6.92
C PRO A 90 0.73 2.56 -7.54
N GLU A 91 1.13 2.16 -8.75
CA GLU A 91 0.54 1.04 -9.49
C GLU A 91 0.84 -0.33 -8.86
N VAL A 92 1.80 -0.42 -7.92
CA VAL A 92 2.08 -1.64 -7.15
C VAL A 92 1.22 -1.75 -5.90
N ALA A 93 0.48 -0.71 -5.50
CA ALA A 93 -0.35 -0.75 -4.28
C ALA A 93 -1.31 -1.96 -4.23
N PRO A 94 -2.00 -2.33 -5.33
CA PRO A 94 -2.86 -3.53 -5.32
C PRO A 94 -2.08 -4.83 -5.09
N LEU A 95 -0.81 -4.89 -5.51
CA LEU A 95 0.06 -6.04 -5.26
C LEU A 95 0.33 -6.17 -3.76
N LEU A 96 0.68 -5.07 -3.10
CA LEU A 96 1.07 -5.04 -1.70
C LEU A 96 -0.10 -5.15 -0.71
N GLY A 97 -1.32 -4.82 -1.12
CA GLY A 97 -2.51 -4.95 -0.28
C GLY A 97 -3.46 -6.04 -0.74
N ALA A 98 -4.15 -5.80 -1.86
CA ALA A 98 -5.22 -6.70 -2.34
C ALA A 98 -4.73 -8.10 -2.75
N GLN A 99 -3.46 -8.24 -3.16
CA GLN A 99 -2.85 -9.51 -3.55
C GLN A 99 -1.81 -10.02 -2.54
N MET A 100 -1.80 -9.48 -1.31
CA MET A 100 -0.80 -9.81 -0.28
C MET A 100 -0.69 -11.32 0.04
N GLN A 101 -1.79 -12.07 -0.10
CA GLN A 101 -1.81 -13.51 0.11
C GLN A 101 -0.83 -14.26 -0.82
N SER A 102 -0.55 -13.72 -2.00
CA SER A 102 0.22 -14.39 -3.05
C SER A 102 1.71 -14.02 -3.09
N ASN A 103 2.19 -13.14 -2.20
CA ASN A 103 3.54 -12.55 -2.30
C ASN A 103 4.25 -12.29 -0.95
N GLY A 104 3.70 -12.76 0.17
CA GLY A 104 4.17 -12.41 1.52
C GLY A 104 5.45 -13.08 2.04
N VAL A 105 6.11 -13.97 1.28
CA VAL A 105 7.17 -14.86 1.82
C VAL A 105 8.59 -14.53 1.36
N ALA A 106 8.78 -13.64 0.38
CA ALA A 106 10.12 -13.38 -0.16
C ALA A 106 11.06 -12.66 0.81
N ASN A 107 10.53 -11.90 1.78
CA ASN A 107 11.33 -11.28 2.84
C ASN A 107 10.53 -11.16 4.15
N LEU A 108 11.14 -11.59 5.26
CA LEU A 108 10.59 -11.52 6.62
C LEU A 108 11.13 -10.34 7.45
N ASP A 109 12.11 -9.57 6.98
CA ASP A 109 12.75 -8.49 7.75
C ASP A 109 11.74 -7.47 8.29
N TRP A 110 10.76 -7.10 7.47
CA TRP A 110 9.69 -6.18 7.88
C TRP A 110 8.73 -6.81 8.88
N VAL A 111 8.48 -8.12 8.77
CA VAL A 111 7.68 -8.89 9.74
C VAL A 111 8.39 -8.88 11.08
N GLU A 112 9.69 -9.20 11.08
CA GLU A 112 10.54 -9.20 12.27
C GLU A 112 10.59 -7.81 12.93
N THR A 113 10.69 -6.76 12.13
CA THR A 113 10.70 -5.37 12.63
C THR A 113 9.41 -5.03 13.39
N ILE A 114 8.24 -5.36 12.83
CA ILE A 114 6.96 -5.11 13.48
C ILE A 114 6.78 -6.01 14.71
N LEU A 115 7.13 -7.29 14.61
CA LEU A 115 7.03 -8.24 15.73
C LEU A 115 7.95 -7.85 16.89
N SER A 116 9.17 -7.42 16.61
CA SER A 116 10.11 -6.94 17.63
C SER A 116 9.56 -5.72 18.35
N ALA A 117 9.10 -4.69 17.62
CA ALA A 117 8.50 -3.51 18.24
C ALA A 117 7.26 -3.87 19.08
N LEU A 118 6.34 -4.68 18.56
CA LEU A 118 5.20 -5.15 19.35
C LEU A 118 5.62 -5.93 20.60
N GLN A 119 6.67 -6.74 20.52
CA GLN A 119 7.18 -7.46 21.69
C GLN A 119 7.79 -6.51 22.73
N ASP A 120 8.47 -5.46 22.31
CA ASP A 120 8.99 -4.43 23.21
C ASP A 120 7.85 -3.63 23.87
N GLY A 121 6.68 -3.55 23.22
CA GLY A 121 5.43 -3.04 23.79
C GLY A 121 4.66 -4.06 24.64
N GLY A 122 5.25 -5.21 24.98
CA GLY A 122 4.65 -6.23 25.85
C GLY A 122 3.70 -7.22 25.16
N TYR A 123 3.44 -7.09 23.86
CA TYR A 123 2.52 -8.00 23.16
C TYR A 123 3.11 -9.40 23.00
N ARG A 124 2.37 -10.43 23.38
CA ARG A 124 2.72 -11.85 23.21
C ARG A 124 1.48 -12.66 22.81
N GLY A 125 1.69 -13.89 22.33
CA GLY A 125 0.62 -14.84 22.01
C GLY A 125 -0.44 -14.28 21.08
N ASP A 126 -1.71 -14.47 21.43
CA ASP A 126 -2.83 -13.97 20.62
C ASP A 126 -2.88 -12.44 20.51
N ALA A 127 -2.45 -11.71 21.54
CA ALA A 127 -2.41 -10.25 21.50
C ALA A 127 -1.42 -9.74 20.45
N LEU A 128 -0.27 -10.42 20.30
CA LEU A 128 0.73 -10.12 19.27
C LEU A 128 0.15 -10.33 17.86
N ARG A 129 -0.50 -11.47 17.63
CA ARG A 129 -1.16 -11.79 16.35
C ARG A 129 -2.23 -10.75 16.00
N LEU A 130 -3.07 -10.38 16.96
CA LEU A 130 -4.14 -9.40 16.74
C LEU A 130 -3.56 -8.00 16.44
N ALA A 131 -2.58 -7.55 17.23
CA ALA A 131 -1.92 -6.27 17.02
C ALA A 131 -1.25 -6.19 15.64
N PHE A 132 -0.51 -7.25 15.25
CA PHE A 132 0.12 -7.35 13.94
C PHE A 132 -0.91 -7.23 12.80
N ASN A 133 -2.01 -7.99 12.86
CA ASN A 133 -3.03 -7.96 11.82
C ASN A 133 -3.75 -6.61 11.71
N VAL A 134 -4.06 -5.97 12.85
CA VAL A 134 -4.68 -4.64 12.87
C VAL A 134 -3.75 -3.60 12.24
N LEU A 135 -2.47 -3.65 12.59
CA LEU A 135 -1.42 -2.82 12.03
C LEU A 135 -1.31 -3.01 10.51
N VAL A 136 -0.97 -4.22 10.06
CA VAL A 136 -0.73 -4.50 8.64
C VAL A 136 -1.99 -4.29 7.81
N GLY A 137 -3.14 -4.76 8.28
CA GLY A 137 -4.42 -4.59 7.60
C GLY A 137 -4.86 -3.13 7.50
N GLY A 138 -4.68 -2.35 8.57
CA GLY A 138 -4.98 -0.91 8.58
C GLY A 138 -4.11 -0.13 7.61
N LEU A 139 -2.80 -0.37 7.64
CA LEU A 139 -1.81 0.28 6.77
C LEU A 139 -2.02 -0.06 5.29
N ALA A 140 -1.91 -1.35 4.96
CA ALA A 140 -1.95 -1.82 3.59
C ALA A 140 -3.33 -1.55 2.99
N GLY A 141 -4.40 -1.75 3.77
CA GLY A 141 -5.76 -1.45 3.35
C GLY A 141 -5.96 0.04 3.02
N PHE A 142 -5.52 0.94 3.92
CA PHE A 142 -5.67 2.38 3.69
C PHE A 142 -4.89 2.85 2.47
N VAL A 143 -3.60 2.48 2.35
CA VAL A 143 -2.75 2.91 1.22
C VAL A 143 -3.23 2.30 -0.10
N THR A 144 -3.73 1.06 -0.08
CA THR A 144 -4.35 0.44 -1.27
C THR A 144 -5.59 1.19 -1.73
N MET A 145 -6.44 1.62 -0.80
CA MET A 145 -7.59 2.46 -1.15
C MET A 145 -7.13 3.84 -1.59
N GLU A 146 -6.20 4.48 -0.89
CA GLU A 146 -5.62 5.78 -1.24
C GLU A 146 -5.16 5.80 -2.69
N LEU A 147 -4.38 4.80 -3.11
CA LEU A 147 -3.74 4.72 -4.41
C LEU A 147 -4.52 3.89 -5.44
N ALA A 148 -5.78 3.54 -5.16
CA ALA A 148 -6.59 2.77 -6.09
C ALA A 148 -6.62 3.43 -7.49
N PRO A 149 -6.42 2.67 -8.58
CA PRO A 149 -6.33 3.22 -9.93
C PRO A 149 -7.70 3.75 -10.39
N ALA A 150 -7.67 4.78 -11.24
CA ALA A 150 -8.89 5.29 -11.86
C ALA A 150 -9.54 4.24 -12.79
N PRO A 151 -10.87 4.20 -12.89
CA PRO A 151 -11.55 3.31 -13.84
C PRO A 151 -11.08 3.58 -15.27
N GLY A 152 -10.70 2.52 -15.99
CA GLY A 152 -10.22 2.67 -17.36
C GLY A 152 -8.83 3.32 -17.46
N SER A 153 -7.95 3.18 -16.48
CA SER A 153 -6.56 3.65 -16.50
C SER A 153 -5.66 2.97 -17.56
N LYS A 154 -6.22 2.34 -18.60
CA LYS A 154 -5.44 2.07 -19.82
C LYS A 154 -5.02 3.45 -20.38
N ARG A 155 -3.73 3.77 -20.32
CA ARG A 155 -3.17 4.95 -20.99
C ARG A 155 -3.62 4.94 -22.46
N GLY A 156 -4.55 5.84 -22.82
CA GLY A 156 -5.20 5.89 -24.14
C GLY A 156 -6.74 5.86 -24.14
N SER A 157 -7.40 5.59 -23.00
CA SER A 157 -8.83 5.90 -22.83
C SER A 157 -9.03 7.22 -22.09
N ASP A 158 -10.11 7.93 -22.44
CA ASP A 158 -10.39 9.31 -22.08
C ASP A 158 -10.73 9.45 -20.58
N SER A 159 -9.74 9.28 -19.70
CA SER A 159 -9.91 9.30 -18.24
C SER A 159 -10.52 10.62 -17.73
N GLY A 160 -10.26 11.73 -18.43
CA GLY A 160 -10.87 13.03 -18.16
C GLY A 160 -12.40 13.02 -18.31
N SER A 161 -12.95 12.20 -19.21
CA SER A 161 -14.41 12.06 -19.36
C SER A 161 -15.04 11.47 -18.10
N TRP A 162 -14.45 10.43 -17.51
CA TRP A 162 -14.99 9.80 -16.31
C TRP A 162 -14.88 10.70 -15.09
N GLN A 163 -13.74 11.36 -14.90
CA GLN A 163 -13.54 12.27 -13.77
C GLN A 163 -14.54 13.42 -13.78
N THR A 164 -14.74 14.03 -14.96
CA THR A 164 -15.71 15.12 -15.16
C THR A 164 -17.13 14.64 -14.87
N LEU A 165 -17.55 13.52 -15.46
CA LEU A 165 -18.89 12.94 -15.23
C LEU A 165 -19.13 12.58 -13.76
N PHE A 166 -18.10 12.10 -13.05
CA PHE A 166 -18.23 11.76 -11.65
C PHE A 166 -18.33 13.01 -10.76
N ALA A 167 -17.53 14.05 -11.04
CA ALA A 167 -17.63 15.34 -10.36
C ALA A 167 -19.00 15.99 -10.56
N GLU A 168 -19.53 15.98 -11.79
CA GLU A 168 -20.88 16.48 -12.11
C GLU A 168 -21.96 15.73 -11.34
N ARG A 169 -21.86 14.40 -11.22
CA ARG A 169 -22.80 13.60 -10.44
C ARG A 169 -22.80 13.98 -8.95
N ILE A 170 -21.63 14.25 -8.37
CA ILE A 170 -21.51 14.69 -6.98
C ILE A 170 -22.16 16.08 -6.81
N ALA A 171 -21.96 16.99 -7.76
CA ALA A 171 -22.56 18.33 -7.72
C ALA A 171 -24.10 18.30 -7.82
N GLN A 172 -24.68 17.23 -8.35
CA GLN A 172 -26.13 17.06 -8.51
C GLN A 172 -26.80 16.30 -7.35
N ILE A 173 -26.09 16.04 -6.25
CA ILE A 173 -26.68 15.38 -5.06
C ILE A 173 -27.83 16.23 -4.51
N ASP A 174 -29.03 15.64 -4.47
CA ASP A 174 -30.25 16.30 -4.02
C ASP A 174 -30.19 16.64 -2.51
N PRO A 175 -30.24 17.93 -2.13
CA PRO A 175 -30.21 18.34 -0.72
C PRO A 175 -31.46 17.94 0.07
N GLN A 176 -32.60 17.66 -0.59
CA GLN A 176 -33.81 17.19 0.08
C GLN A 176 -33.71 15.71 0.45
N VAL A 177 -33.00 14.91 -0.35
CA VAL A 177 -32.79 13.48 -0.10
C VAL A 177 -31.57 13.24 0.79
N TYR A 178 -30.48 14.00 0.59
CA TYR A 178 -29.20 13.82 1.29
C TYR A 178 -28.70 15.11 1.97
N PRO A 179 -29.41 15.64 2.98
CA PRO A 179 -29.13 16.96 3.55
C PRO A 179 -27.76 17.07 4.23
N LEU A 180 -27.28 16.00 4.89
CA LEU A 180 -25.96 16.00 5.54
C LEU A 180 -24.83 15.96 4.52
N THR A 181 -24.92 15.07 3.53
CA THR A 181 -23.93 14.95 2.46
C THR A 181 -23.83 16.25 1.68
N SER A 182 -24.97 16.80 1.24
CA SER A 182 -25.03 18.05 0.47
C SER A 182 -24.36 19.21 1.20
N ARG A 183 -24.62 19.36 2.51
CA ARG A 183 -23.99 20.38 3.36
C ARG A 183 -22.48 20.21 3.48
N ALA A 184 -22.00 18.97 3.54
CA ALA A 184 -20.59 18.65 3.71
C ALA A 184 -19.79 18.61 2.39
N LEU A 185 -20.45 18.69 1.22
CA LEU A 185 -19.79 18.59 -0.10
C LEU A 185 -18.56 19.49 -0.27
N PRO A 186 -18.52 20.76 0.21
CA PRO A 186 -17.33 21.59 0.10
C PRO A 186 -16.08 20.97 0.74
N ASP A 187 -16.26 20.16 1.79
CA ASP A 187 -15.17 19.56 2.57
C ASP A 187 -14.84 18.12 2.12
N ILE A 188 -15.84 17.37 1.62
CA ILE A 188 -15.69 15.93 1.35
C ILE A 188 -15.53 15.58 -0.15
N SER A 189 -15.95 16.46 -1.06
CA SER A 189 -15.87 16.19 -2.50
C SER A 189 -14.41 16.10 -2.96
N ASN A 190 -14.09 15.05 -3.71
CA ASN A 190 -12.74 14.67 -4.09
C ASN A 190 -11.77 14.35 -2.94
N ARG A 191 -12.26 14.26 -1.70
CA ARG A 191 -11.41 14.11 -0.50
C ARG A 191 -11.72 12.86 0.32
N ILE A 192 -12.93 12.30 0.22
CA ILE A 192 -13.26 11.01 0.86
C ILE A 192 -13.28 9.87 -0.16
N PHE A 193 -12.97 8.65 0.27
CA PHE A 193 -12.72 7.51 -0.63
C PHE A 193 -13.84 7.24 -1.66
N VAL A 194 -15.09 7.48 -1.28
CA VAL A 194 -16.28 7.15 -2.11
C VAL A 194 -16.81 8.32 -2.94
N LEU A 195 -16.39 9.56 -2.65
CA LEU A 195 -16.82 10.77 -3.38
C LEU A 195 -15.61 11.44 -4.05
N ARG A 196 -14.76 10.65 -4.72
CA ARG A 196 -13.57 11.15 -5.41
C ARG A 196 -13.47 10.71 -6.86
N TRP A 197 -12.83 11.55 -7.65
CA TRP A 197 -12.46 11.27 -9.04
C TRP A 197 -10.95 11.27 -9.25
N GLN A 198 -10.19 11.70 -8.24
CA GLN A 198 -8.73 11.57 -8.17
C GLN A 198 -8.33 10.69 -6.99
N ASN A 199 -7.20 10.01 -7.12
CA ASN A 199 -6.64 9.17 -6.05
C ASN A 199 -5.55 9.93 -5.28
N GLY A 200 -4.89 9.22 -4.36
CA GLY A 200 -3.85 9.76 -3.47
C GLY A 200 -2.62 10.36 -4.14
N VAL A 201 -2.40 10.09 -5.43
CA VAL A 201 -1.29 10.68 -6.21
C VAL A 201 -1.56 12.16 -6.48
N ASP A 202 -2.78 12.50 -6.88
CA ASP A 202 -3.16 13.87 -7.22
C ASP A 202 -3.75 14.63 -6.02
N VAL A 203 -4.51 13.93 -5.16
CA VAL A 203 -5.16 14.50 -3.97
C VAL A 203 -4.76 13.69 -2.75
N SER A 204 -3.82 14.24 -1.97
CA SER A 204 -3.23 13.56 -0.81
C SER A 204 -4.26 13.20 0.27
N TYR A 205 -4.14 11.98 0.80
CA TYR A 205 -4.84 11.52 2.00
C TYR A 205 -3.97 11.62 3.26
N GLY A 206 -2.93 12.47 3.24
CA GLY A 206 -1.92 12.58 4.29
C GLY A 206 -2.50 12.77 5.69
N ASP A 207 -3.37 13.76 5.87
CA ASP A 207 -3.96 14.05 7.18
C ASP A 207 -4.83 12.89 7.69
N SER A 208 -5.61 12.26 6.80
CA SER A 208 -6.42 11.07 7.12
C SER A 208 -5.55 9.86 7.47
N PHE A 209 -4.39 9.71 6.83
CA PHE A 209 -3.44 8.65 7.12
C PHE A 209 -2.74 8.86 8.47
N GLU A 210 -2.27 10.08 8.75
CA GLU A 210 -1.70 10.46 10.05
C GLU A 210 -2.70 10.22 11.18
N LEU A 211 -3.97 10.61 10.98
CA LEU A 211 -5.03 10.35 11.95
C LEU A 211 -5.28 8.86 12.17
N LEU A 212 -5.31 8.05 11.11
CA LEU A 212 -5.40 6.59 11.24
C LEU A 212 -4.22 6.06 12.06
N LEU A 213 -3.02 6.53 11.78
CA LEU A 213 -1.80 6.10 12.45
C LEU A 213 -1.82 6.45 13.94
N ASP A 214 -2.23 7.68 14.29
CA ASP A 214 -2.43 8.12 15.67
C ASP A 214 -3.42 7.19 16.40
N LEU A 215 -4.59 6.96 15.79
CA LEU A 215 -5.63 6.10 16.38
C LEU A 215 -5.16 4.66 16.59
N LEU A 216 -4.40 4.10 15.63
CA LEU A 216 -3.86 2.75 15.75
C LEU A 216 -2.79 2.67 16.85
N ILE A 217 -1.84 3.60 16.88
CA ILE A 217 -0.75 3.61 17.87
C ILE A 217 -1.29 3.87 19.27
N ASP A 218 -2.16 4.86 19.46
CA ASP A 218 -2.75 5.16 20.76
C ASP A 218 -3.68 4.03 21.24
N GLY A 219 -4.42 3.41 20.32
CA GLY A 219 -5.22 2.22 20.60
C GLY A 219 -4.38 1.03 21.04
N LEU A 220 -3.18 0.85 20.48
CA LEU A 220 -2.21 -0.13 20.93
C LEU A 220 -1.67 0.25 22.31
N ARG A 221 -1.12 1.45 22.51
CA ARG A 221 -0.60 1.91 23.80
C ARG A 221 -1.59 1.69 24.95
N ALA A 222 -2.86 2.04 24.74
CA ALA A 222 -3.92 1.86 25.73
C ALA A 222 -4.24 0.38 26.05
N ARG A 223 -3.88 -0.55 25.16
CA ARG A 223 -4.09 -2.00 25.28
C ARG A 223 -2.79 -2.77 25.52
N ALA A 224 -1.65 -2.08 25.61
CA ALA A 224 -0.37 -2.70 25.86
C ALA A 224 -0.46 -3.46 27.18
N PRO A 225 -0.05 -4.74 27.23
CA PRO A 225 0.02 -5.47 28.49
C PRO A 225 0.89 -4.70 29.47
N ALA A 226 0.48 -4.63 30.74
CA ALA A 226 1.38 -4.14 31.78
C ALA A 226 2.67 -4.98 31.75
N ASP A 227 3.82 -4.33 31.95
CA ASP A 227 5.15 -4.95 31.83
C ASP A 227 5.15 -6.39 32.36
N PRO A 228 5.55 -7.38 31.55
CA PRO A 228 5.72 -8.73 32.06
C PRO A 228 6.88 -8.71 33.05
N ILE A 229 6.58 -9.14 34.28
CA ILE A 229 7.55 -9.46 35.35
C ILE A 229 8.61 -10.44 34.81
#